data_AF-A0A496ZJ11-F1
#
_entry.id   AF-A0A496ZJ11-F1
#
_cell.length_a   1.000
_cell.length_b   1.000
_cell.length_c   1.000
_cell.angle_alpha   90.00
_cell.angle_beta   90.00
_cell.angle_gamma   90.00
#
_symmetry.space_group_name_H-M   'P 1'
#
loop_
_entity.id
_entity.type
_entity.pdbx_description
1 polymer ?
#
loop_
_entity_poly.entity_id
_entity_poly.type
_entity_poly.pdbx_seq_one_letter_code
_entity_poly.pdbx_strand_id
1 'polypeptide(L)'
;MSIVLLNVLFIGNSHTYLNYMPRMLSTLVASEDRGFELAVDQCTGEGAGLAWHWENSPTRDAIREKAWDYVVLQDRSGGPLEEPDSFVRHAGLLDKEIRKKNAKTMLFLTWAKRSRPDTQAAIADAYKMTAHKLHAVLVPVGLAWETIHRIDPGIELYHQDGRHANPTGSYLTACVFYSVMFNTSPEGLTGSFHYKGKVWVNLEKGRASLLQKVAWKTVSTLHTLYGLP
;
A
#
# COMPACT_ATOMS: atom_id res chain seq x y z
N MET A 1 5.90 21.87 18.87
CA MET A 1 5.87 20.40 19.08
C MET A 1 7.02 19.80 18.29
N SER A 2 7.70 18.77 18.80
CA SER A 2 8.73 18.06 18.05
C SER A 2 8.08 17.23 16.95
N ILE A 3 8.51 17.40 15.71
CA ILE A 3 8.07 16.57 14.57
C ILE A 3 8.60 15.14 14.77
N VAL A 4 7.73 14.15 14.60
CA VAL A 4 8.08 12.73 14.59
C VAL A 4 8.35 12.31 13.14
N LEU A 5 9.58 11.93 12.84
CA LEU A 5 9.95 11.37 11.54
C LEU A 5 9.69 9.86 11.53
N LEU A 6 8.87 9.39 10.59
CA LEU A 6 8.66 7.97 10.30
C LEU A 6 9.45 7.57 9.05
N ASN A 7 10.21 6.49 9.14
CA ASN A 7 10.99 5.90 8.05
C ASN A 7 10.28 4.66 7.53
N VAL A 8 9.96 4.64 6.24
CA VAL A 8 9.25 3.52 5.60
C VAL A 8 9.98 3.03 4.36
N LEU A 9 10.25 1.73 4.31
CA LEU A 9 10.79 1.06 3.12
C LEU A 9 9.68 0.31 2.40
N PHE A 10 9.50 0.59 1.11
CA PHE A 10 8.58 -0.16 0.25
C PHE A 10 9.31 -1.23 -0.57
N ILE A 11 8.93 -2.49 -0.40
CA ILE A 11 9.46 -3.63 -1.16
C ILE A 11 8.36 -4.16 -2.07
N GLY A 12 8.61 -4.18 -3.38
CA GLY A 12 7.62 -4.66 -4.34
C GLY A 12 7.97 -4.42 -5.80
N ASN A 13 6.96 -4.10 -6.60
CA ASN A 13 7.08 -3.99 -8.05
C ASN A 13 6.31 -2.78 -8.58
N SER A 14 5.86 -2.85 -9.84
CA SER A 14 5.10 -1.79 -10.51
C SER A 14 3.82 -1.37 -9.77
N HIS A 15 3.22 -2.21 -8.93
CA HIS A 15 2.06 -1.83 -8.11
C HIS A 15 2.45 -0.90 -6.95
N THR A 16 3.75 -0.87 -6.62
CA THR A 16 4.35 0.02 -5.63
C THR A 16 4.88 1.30 -6.30
N TYR A 17 5.82 1.23 -7.26
CA TYR A 17 6.53 2.44 -7.71
C TYR A 17 5.77 3.29 -8.76
N LEU A 18 4.78 2.72 -9.45
CA LEU A 18 4.08 3.47 -10.50
C LEU A 18 3.32 4.67 -9.91
N ASN A 19 3.28 5.74 -10.70
CA ASN A 19 2.72 7.04 -10.34
C ASN A 19 3.32 7.66 -9.06
N TYR A 20 4.54 7.24 -8.68
CA TYR A 20 5.25 7.73 -7.50
C TYR A 20 4.46 7.52 -6.19
N MET A 21 3.75 6.39 -6.06
CA MET A 21 2.83 6.17 -4.93
C MET A 21 3.47 6.37 -3.54
N PRO A 22 4.68 5.86 -3.21
CA PRO A 22 5.31 6.14 -1.91
C PRO A 22 5.56 7.63 -1.69
N ARG A 23 6.00 8.37 -2.73
CA ARG A 23 6.21 9.83 -2.64
C ARG A 23 4.88 10.57 -2.47
N MET A 24 3.85 10.12 -3.17
CA MET A 24 2.49 10.67 -3.06
C MET A 24 1.97 10.53 -1.62
N LEU A 25 2.21 9.40 -0.97
CA LEU A 25 1.93 9.23 0.47
C LEU A 25 2.68 10.26 1.32
N SER A 26 3.99 10.45 1.14
CA SER A 26 4.74 11.49 1.88
C SER A 26 4.16 12.89 1.65
N THR A 27 3.68 13.21 0.43
CA THR A 27 3.02 14.49 0.14
C THR A 27 1.68 14.63 0.85
N LEU A 28 0.89 13.55 0.95
CA LEU A 28 -0.35 13.57 1.75
C LEU A 28 -0.05 13.84 3.22
N VAL A 29 0.96 13.17 3.79
CA VAL A 29 1.39 13.39 5.18
C VAL A 29 1.83 14.82 5.42
N ALA A 30 2.62 15.39 4.51
CA ALA A 30 3.10 16.77 4.61
C ALA A 30 2.03 17.84 4.29
N SER A 31 0.84 17.45 3.81
CA SER A 31 -0.21 18.41 3.43
C SER A 31 -0.99 18.98 4.63
N GLU A 32 -0.77 18.44 5.83
CA GLU A 32 -1.35 18.92 7.08
C GLU A 32 -0.30 18.88 8.19
N ASP A 33 -0.19 19.95 9.00
CA ASP A 33 0.72 19.97 10.15
C ASP A 33 0.15 19.15 11.30
N ARG A 34 0.46 17.86 11.30
CA ARG A 34 0.10 16.91 12.37
C ARG A 34 1.29 16.51 13.24
N GLY A 35 2.43 17.21 13.10
CA GLY A 35 3.67 16.86 13.78
C GLY A 35 4.30 15.55 13.30
N PHE A 36 3.98 15.08 12.09
CA PHE A 36 4.59 13.89 11.48
C PHE A 36 5.26 14.25 10.16
N GLU A 37 6.44 13.65 9.93
CA GLU A 37 7.08 13.61 8.63
C GLU A 37 7.25 12.15 8.19
N LEU A 38 7.23 11.91 6.88
CA LEU A 38 7.38 10.58 6.31
C LEU A 38 8.54 10.53 5.32
N ALA A 39 9.64 9.92 5.74
CA ALA A 39 10.72 9.53 4.85
C ALA A 39 10.41 8.17 4.23
N VAL A 40 10.30 8.14 2.90
CA VAL A 40 10.06 6.91 2.14
C VAL A 40 11.27 6.55 1.31
N ASP A 41 11.54 5.25 1.25
CA ASP A 41 12.49 4.63 0.34
C ASP A 41 11.83 3.42 -0.31
N GLN A 42 12.42 2.88 -1.37
CA GLN A 42 11.86 1.73 -2.05
C GLN A 42 12.93 0.83 -2.66
N CYS A 43 12.72 -0.48 -2.53
CA CYS A 43 13.46 -1.50 -3.26
C CYS A 43 12.47 -2.26 -4.14
N THR A 44 12.48 -1.96 -5.44
CA THR A 44 11.48 -2.52 -6.37
C THR A 44 12.09 -3.17 -7.60
N GLY A 45 11.47 -4.25 -8.06
CA GLY A 45 11.83 -4.92 -9.31
C GLY A 45 10.63 -5.05 -10.26
N GLU A 46 10.86 -4.97 -11.57
CA GLU A 46 9.79 -5.16 -12.55
C GLU A 46 9.23 -6.59 -12.45
N GLY A 47 7.91 -6.70 -12.23
CA GLY A 47 7.23 -8.00 -12.08
C GLY A 47 7.66 -8.83 -10.86
N ALA A 48 8.54 -8.31 -9.99
CA ALA A 48 9.12 -9.05 -8.87
C ALA A 48 8.06 -9.47 -7.83
N GLY A 49 8.17 -10.71 -7.35
CA GLY A 49 7.43 -11.20 -6.17
C GLY A 49 8.33 -11.30 -4.94
N LEU A 50 7.76 -11.68 -3.80
CA LEU A 50 8.50 -11.77 -2.53
C LEU A 50 9.61 -12.81 -2.57
N ALA A 51 9.46 -13.89 -3.35
CA ALA A 51 10.52 -14.87 -3.57
C ALA A 51 11.76 -14.25 -4.21
N TRP A 52 11.56 -13.43 -5.25
CA TRP A 52 12.65 -12.71 -5.90
C TRP A 52 13.33 -11.74 -4.94
N HIS A 53 12.54 -10.98 -4.16
CA HIS A 53 13.06 -10.07 -3.14
C HIS A 53 13.84 -10.79 -2.04
N TRP A 54 13.39 -11.97 -1.63
CA TRP A 54 14.10 -12.79 -0.66
C TRP A 54 15.46 -13.23 -1.20
N GLU A 55 15.59 -13.59 -2.49
CA GLU A 55 16.86 -13.99 -3.10
C GLU A 55 17.75 -12.81 -3.51
N ASN A 56 17.17 -11.62 -3.69
CA ASN A 56 17.88 -10.39 -4.04
C ASN A 56 18.61 -9.78 -2.83
N SER A 57 19.95 -9.84 -2.82
CA SER A 57 20.75 -9.24 -1.73
C SER A 57 20.50 -7.74 -1.53
N PRO A 58 20.40 -6.88 -2.57
CA PRO A 58 20.06 -5.47 -2.36
C PRO A 58 18.78 -5.24 -1.56
N THR A 59 17.74 -6.06 -1.75
CA THR A 59 16.51 -5.96 -0.95
C THR A 59 16.78 -6.27 0.53
N ARG A 60 17.51 -7.36 0.81
CA ARG A 60 17.86 -7.75 2.18
C ARG A 60 18.78 -6.72 2.84
N ASP A 61 19.69 -6.12 2.08
CA ASP A 61 20.61 -5.10 2.57
C ASP A 61 19.87 -3.79 2.87
N ALA A 62 18.93 -3.37 2.01
CA ALA A 62 18.06 -2.21 2.28
C ALA A 62 17.23 -2.37 3.57
N ILE A 63 16.71 -3.57 3.84
CA ILE A 63 16.03 -3.88 5.13
C ILE A 63 16.98 -3.65 6.32
N ARG A 64 18.27 -3.97 6.15
CA ARG A 64 19.27 -3.95 7.24
C ARG A 64 19.95 -2.59 7.45
N GLU A 65 19.95 -1.74 6.43
CA GLU A 65 20.75 -0.53 6.34
C GLU A 65 20.26 0.59 7.27
N LYS A 66 18.94 0.77 7.41
CA LYS A 66 18.34 1.86 8.19
C LYS A 66 17.46 1.31 9.32
N ALA A 67 17.24 2.13 10.34
CA ALA A 67 16.23 1.88 11.37
C ALA A 67 14.86 2.27 10.81
N TRP A 68 14.21 1.32 10.12
CA TRP A 68 12.86 1.50 9.59
C TRP A 68 11.83 1.40 10.72
N ASP A 69 10.82 2.27 10.69
CA ASP A 69 9.63 2.10 11.53
C ASP A 69 8.72 1.03 10.92
N TYR A 70 8.56 1.11 9.59
CA TYR A 70 7.76 0.15 8.81
C TYR A 70 8.51 -0.33 7.57
N VAL A 71 8.33 -1.61 7.25
CA VAL A 71 8.71 -2.18 5.96
C VAL A 71 7.48 -2.78 5.31
N VAL A 72 7.13 -2.26 4.13
CA VAL A 72 5.98 -2.67 3.34
C VAL A 72 6.39 -3.79 2.40
N LEU A 73 5.69 -4.92 2.46
CA LEU A 73 5.85 -6.06 1.56
C LEU A 73 4.67 -6.15 0.61
N GLN A 74 4.96 -6.06 -0.68
CA GLN A 74 4.00 -6.23 -1.76
C GLN A 74 4.44 -7.38 -2.67
N ASP A 75 3.64 -8.44 -2.75
CA ASP A 75 3.91 -9.56 -3.66
C ASP A 75 3.41 -9.27 -5.08
N ARG A 76 3.81 -10.09 -6.06
CA ARG A 76 3.28 -10.05 -7.43
C ARG A 76 1.76 -10.13 -7.40
N SER A 77 1.07 -9.36 -8.27
CA SER A 77 -0.41 -9.23 -8.19
C SER A 77 -1.21 -10.53 -8.30
N GLY A 78 -0.66 -11.57 -8.93
CA GLY A 78 -1.24 -12.91 -8.95
C GLY A 78 -0.62 -13.89 -7.93
N GLY A 79 0.51 -13.54 -7.32
CA GLY A 79 1.31 -14.42 -6.46
C GLY A 79 0.52 -15.08 -5.33
N PRO A 80 -0.31 -14.35 -4.56
CA PRO A 80 -1.12 -14.94 -3.49
C PRO A 80 -2.09 -16.04 -3.92
N LEU A 81 -2.46 -16.11 -5.20
CA LEU A 81 -3.37 -17.13 -5.74
C LEU A 81 -2.64 -18.18 -6.59
N GLU A 82 -1.68 -17.74 -7.40
CA GLU A 82 -0.93 -18.59 -8.33
C GLU A 82 0.12 -19.42 -7.58
N GLU A 83 0.71 -18.87 -6.51
CA GLU A 83 1.82 -19.47 -5.75
C GLU A 83 1.66 -19.23 -4.23
N PRO A 84 0.54 -19.64 -3.59
CA PRO A 84 0.20 -19.28 -2.21
C PRO A 84 1.27 -19.70 -1.19
N ASP A 85 1.86 -20.89 -1.35
CA ASP A 85 2.92 -21.36 -0.46
C ASP A 85 4.19 -20.50 -0.57
N SER A 86 4.51 -20.06 -1.79
CA SER A 86 5.63 -19.16 -2.04
C SER A 86 5.38 -17.79 -1.40
N PHE A 87 4.18 -17.24 -1.58
CA PHE A 87 3.78 -15.97 -0.96
C PHE A 87 3.93 -16.02 0.57
N VAL A 88 3.32 -17.01 1.23
CA VAL A 88 3.37 -17.15 2.70
C VAL A 88 4.80 -17.37 3.20
N ARG A 89 5.57 -18.25 2.53
CA ARG A 89 6.95 -18.57 2.91
C ARG A 89 7.84 -17.33 2.84
N HIS A 90 7.83 -16.62 1.72
CA HIS A 90 8.75 -15.51 1.50
C HIS A 90 8.34 -14.25 2.25
N ALA A 91 7.03 -14.02 2.46
CA ALA A 91 6.57 -13.01 3.41
C ALA A 91 7.14 -13.28 4.82
N GLY A 92 7.10 -14.53 5.30
CA GLY A 92 7.65 -14.91 6.60
C GLY A 92 9.17 -14.78 6.71
N LEU A 93 9.91 -15.09 5.64
CA LEU A 93 11.37 -14.93 5.60
C LEU A 93 11.78 -13.46 5.66
N LEU A 94 11.12 -12.61 4.88
CA LEU A 94 11.37 -11.16 4.88
C LEU A 94 10.94 -10.52 6.21
N ASP A 95 9.77 -10.88 6.73
CA ASP A 95 9.28 -10.43 8.04
C ASP A 95 10.27 -10.77 9.18
N LYS A 96 10.88 -11.95 9.15
CA LYS A 96 11.92 -12.33 10.12
C LYS A 96 13.15 -11.42 10.03
N GLU A 97 13.57 -11.00 8.84
CA GLU A 97 14.67 -10.04 8.70
C GLU A 97 14.28 -8.64 9.16
N ILE A 98 13.06 -8.19 8.85
CA ILE A 98 12.51 -6.90 9.25
C ILE A 98 12.47 -6.80 10.79
N ARG A 99 11.94 -7.82 11.47
CA ARG A 99 11.83 -7.84 12.93
C ARG A 99 13.17 -7.88 13.66
N LYS A 100 14.24 -8.39 13.05
CA LYS A 100 15.61 -8.29 13.62
C LYS A 100 16.08 -6.85 13.78
N LYS A 101 15.47 -5.91 13.07
CA LYS A 101 15.74 -4.47 13.16
C LYS A 101 14.67 -3.71 13.94
N ASN A 102 13.76 -4.42 14.62
CA ASN A 102 12.62 -3.87 15.37
C ASN A 102 11.62 -3.07 14.52
N ALA A 103 11.68 -3.20 13.20
CA ALA A 103 10.72 -2.62 12.28
C ALA A 103 9.42 -3.44 12.27
N LYS A 104 8.29 -2.79 11.95
CA LYS A 104 7.00 -3.46 11.77
C LYS A 104 6.77 -3.81 10.30
N THR A 105 6.35 -5.03 10.05
CA THR A 105 5.96 -5.47 8.70
C THR A 105 4.55 -4.97 8.37
N MET A 106 4.38 -4.39 7.19
CA MET A 106 3.07 -4.07 6.60
C MET A 106 2.86 -4.90 5.32
N LEU A 107 1.75 -5.61 5.19
CA LEU A 107 1.39 -6.32 3.97
C LEU A 107 0.48 -5.45 3.09
N PHE A 108 0.95 -5.12 1.89
CA PHE A 108 0.19 -4.35 0.90
C PHE A 108 -0.73 -5.29 0.11
N LEU A 109 -1.98 -5.41 0.56
CA LEU A 109 -3.03 -6.15 -0.13
C LEU A 109 -3.40 -5.42 -1.44
N THR A 110 -2.95 -5.99 -2.56
CA THR A 110 -3.18 -5.46 -3.91
C THR A 110 -4.59 -5.78 -4.44
N TRP A 111 -4.92 -5.20 -5.58
CA TRP A 111 -6.22 -5.35 -6.24
C TRP A 111 -6.21 -6.47 -7.29
N ALA A 112 -7.39 -7.03 -7.55
CA ALA A 112 -7.65 -7.95 -8.65
C ALA A 112 -7.49 -7.25 -10.00
N LYS A 113 -7.16 -8.00 -11.06
CA LYS A 113 -7.14 -7.45 -12.43
C LYS A 113 -8.57 -7.08 -12.84
N ARG A 114 -8.74 -6.04 -13.65
CA ARG A 114 -10.05 -5.57 -14.14
C ARG A 114 -10.85 -6.69 -14.82
N SER A 115 -10.17 -7.61 -15.50
CA SER A 115 -10.80 -8.74 -16.19
C SER A 115 -11.24 -9.88 -15.27
N ARG A 116 -10.80 -9.89 -14.01
CA ARG A 116 -11.06 -10.94 -13.02
C ARG A 116 -11.42 -10.35 -11.65
N PRO A 117 -12.46 -9.49 -11.54
CA PRO A 117 -12.85 -8.89 -10.27
C PRO A 117 -13.31 -9.95 -9.25
N ASP A 118 -13.76 -11.12 -9.71
CA ASP A 118 -14.14 -12.28 -8.92
C ASP A 118 -13.04 -12.78 -7.97
N THR A 119 -11.77 -12.48 -8.25
CA THR A 119 -10.65 -12.99 -7.45
C THR A 119 -10.30 -12.10 -6.25
N GLN A 120 -10.89 -10.92 -6.11
CA GLN A 120 -10.52 -9.97 -5.06
C GLN A 120 -10.71 -10.54 -3.65
N ALA A 121 -11.80 -11.28 -3.42
CA ALA A 121 -12.06 -11.92 -2.13
C ALA A 121 -10.96 -12.93 -1.76
N ALA A 122 -10.58 -13.80 -2.71
CA ALA A 122 -9.53 -14.79 -2.50
C ALA A 122 -8.15 -14.14 -2.26
N ILE A 123 -7.82 -13.06 -2.99
CA ILE A 123 -6.59 -12.28 -2.74
C ILE A 123 -6.63 -11.72 -1.32
N ALA A 124 -7.76 -11.12 -0.92
CA ALA A 124 -7.90 -10.52 0.40
C ALA A 124 -7.74 -11.55 1.53
N ASP A 125 -8.33 -12.74 1.37
CA ASP A 125 -8.22 -13.81 2.36
C ASP A 125 -6.78 -14.32 2.50
N ALA A 126 -6.05 -14.51 1.39
CA ALA A 126 -4.64 -14.88 1.42
C ALA A 126 -3.78 -13.86 2.18
N TYR A 127 -4.00 -12.55 1.93
CA TYR A 127 -3.31 -11.48 2.64
C TYR A 127 -3.71 -11.40 4.13
N LYS A 128 -5.00 -11.51 4.47
CA LYS A 128 -5.47 -11.51 5.87
C LYS A 128 -4.90 -12.67 6.67
N MET A 129 -4.92 -13.88 6.11
CA MET A 129 -4.36 -15.08 6.75
C MET A 129 -2.86 -14.92 6.99
N THR A 130 -2.14 -14.40 5.99
CA THR A 130 -0.70 -14.15 6.10
C THR A 130 -0.39 -13.06 7.12
N ALA A 131 -1.14 -11.96 7.12
CA ALA A 131 -1.00 -10.87 8.09
C ALA A 131 -1.20 -11.38 9.52
N HIS A 132 -2.26 -12.14 9.76
CA HIS A 132 -2.54 -12.76 11.04
C HIS A 132 -1.41 -13.70 11.50
N LYS A 133 -0.92 -14.57 10.59
CA LYS A 133 0.19 -15.50 10.88
C LYS A 133 1.49 -14.78 11.25
N LEU A 134 1.75 -13.63 10.66
CA LEU A 134 2.99 -12.87 10.88
C LEU A 134 2.85 -11.79 11.96
N HIS A 135 1.65 -11.56 12.48
CA HIS A 135 1.30 -10.36 13.27
C HIS A 135 1.69 -9.06 12.54
N ALA A 136 1.56 -9.06 11.22
CA ALA A 136 1.86 -7.92 10.36
C ALA A 136 0.63 -7.01 10.22
N VAL A 137 0.89 -5.72 10.02
CA VAL A 137 -0.16 -4.74 9.71
C VAL A 137 -0.69 -5.01 8.30
N LEU A 138 -2.00 -5.05 8.11
CA LEU A 138 -2.60 -5.24 6.80
C LEU A 138 -2.97 -3.87 6.19
N VAL A 139 -2.51 -3.59 4.96
CA VAL A 139 -2.89 -2.39 4.21
C VAL A 139 -3.89 -2.77 3.11
N PRO A 140 -5.20 -2.51 3.29
CA PRO A 140 -6.28 -3.16 2.53
C PRO A 140 -6.65 -2.46 1.23
N VAL A 141 -5.67 -2.17 0.38
CA VAL A 141 -5.87 -1.34 -0.81
C VAL A 141 -6.85 -1.98 -1.79
N GLY A 142 -6.73 -3.29 -2.05
CA GLY A 142 -7.63 -4.01 -2.95
C GLY A 142 -9.12 -3.93 -2.54
N LEU A 143 -9.42 -3.87 -1.24
CA LEU A 143 -10.80 -3.74 -0.75
C LEU A 143 -11.36 -2.32 -0.95
N ALA A 144 -10.51 -1.30 -0.81
CA ALA A 144 -10.88 0.08 -1.12
C ALA A 144 -11.15 0.24 -2.63
N TRP A 145 -10.32 -0.38 -3.47
CA TRP A 145 -10.51 -0.44 -4.90
C TRP A 145 -11.83 -1.11 -5.29
N GLU A 146 -12.10 -2.31 -4.77
CA GLU A 146 -13.36 -3.02 -4.99
C GLU A 146 -14.58 -2.17 -4.60
N THR A 147 -14.48 -1.44 -3.48
CA THR A 147 -15.54 -0.54 -3.04
C THR A 147 -15.80 0.56 -4.05
N ILE A 148 -14.77 1.22 -4.59
CA ILE A 148 -14.93 2.26 -5.61
C ILE A 148 -15.57 1.71 -6.87
N HIS A 149 -15.09 0.57 -7.39
CA HIS A 149 -15.68 -0.06 -8.58
C HIS A 149 -17.16 -0.37 -8.41
N ARG A 150 -17.59 -0.71 -7.19
CA ARG A 150 -18.98 -1.01 -6.87
C ARG A 150 -19.87 0.23 -6.73
N ILE A 151 -19.36 1.31 -6.11
CA ILE A 151 -20.19 2.49 -5.78
C ILE A 151 -20.13 3.60 -6.83
N ASP A 152 -19.04 3.68 -7.59
CA ASP A 152 -18.85 4.66 -8.66
C ASP A 152 -17.90 4.09 -9.74
N PRO A 153 -18.41 3.25 -10.65
CA PRO A 153 -17.61 2.68 -11.74
C PRO A 153 -17.12 3.74 -12.75
N GLY A 154 -17.60 4.98 -12.68
CA GLY A 154 -17.10 6.09 -13.47
C GLY A 154 -15.74 6.61 -13.01
N ILE A 155 -15.31 6.27 -11.79
CA ILE A 155 -13.97 6.54 -11.30
C ILE A 155 -13.05 5.39 -11.74
N GLU A 156 -12.39 5.61 -12.87
CA GLU A 156 -11.37 4.69 -13.37
C GLU A 156 -10.14 4.71 -12.45
N LEU A 157 -9.78 3.55 -11.89
CA LEU A 157 -8.58 3.37 -11.06
C LEU A 157 -7.46 2.63 -11.81
N TYR A 158 -7.78 1.88 -12.86
CA TYR A 158 -6.81 1.14 -13.62
C TYR A 158 -6.20 1.98 -14.74
N HIS A 159 -4.96 1.63 -15.07
CA HIS A 159 -4.37 1.92 -16.36
C HIS A 159 -5.10 1.16 -17.48
N GLN A 160 -4.88 1.53 -18.74
CA GLN A 160 -5.52 0.91 -19.90
C GLN A 160 -5.26 -0.61 -20.02
N ASP A 161 -4.16 -1.09 -19.43
CA ASP A 161 -3.84 -2.52 -19.35
C ASP A 161 -4.74 -3.34 -18.40
N GLY A 162 -5.61 -2.68 -17.63
CA GLY A 162 -6.52 -3.34 -16.70
C GLY A 162 -5.83 -4.06 -15.54
N ARG A 163 -4.54 -3.79 -15.30
CA ARG A 163 -3.71 -4.42 -14.26
C ARG A 163 -3.10 -3.37 -13.34
N HIS A 164 -2.42 -2.37 -13.89
CA HIS A 164 -1.71 -1.37 -13.10
C HIS A 164 -2.65 -0.25 -12.65
N ALA A 165 -2.23 0.48 -11.62
CA ALA A 165 -2.91 1.69 -11.21
C ALA A 165 -2.64 2.83 -12.21
N ASN A 166 -3.69 3.57 -12.53
CA ASN A 166 -3.52 4.93 -13.03
C ASN A 166 -3.23 5.89 -11.86
N PRO A 167 -2.96 7.18 -12.12
CA PRO A 167 -2.68 8.13 -11.05
C PRO A 167 -3.79 8.25 -9.98
N THR A 168 -5.07 8.14 -10.34
CA THR A 168 -6.21 8.12 -9.41
C THR A 168 -6.20 6.86 -8.52
N GLY A 169 -5.89 5.70 -9.10
CA GLY A 169 -5.70 4.44 -8.35
C GLY A 169 -4.57 4.54 -7.33
N SER A 170 -3.43 5.11 -7.72
CA SER A 170 -2.29 5.36 -6.81
C SER A 170 -2.63 6.37 -5.72
N TYR A 171 -3.49 7.36 -6.00
CA TYR A 171 -4.00 8.29 -5.00
C TYR A 171 -4.85 7.60 -3.94
N LEU A 172 -5.80 6.74 -4.35
CA LEU A 172 -6.57 5.94 -3.40
C LEU A 172 -5.66 5.04 -2.56
N THR A 173 -4.67 4.39 -3.19
CA THR A 173 -3.66 3.60 -2.49
C THR A 173 -2.95 4.42 -1.41
N ALA A 174 -2.47 5.63 -1.74
CA ALA A 174 -1.82 6.52 -0.79
C ALA A 174 -2.76 6.92 0.37
N CYS A 175 -4.05 7.18 0.09
CA CYS A 175 -5.05 7.47 1.13
C CYS A 175 -5.26 6.29 2.09
N VAL A 176 -5.25 5.05 1.58
CA VAL A 176 -5.37 3.84 2.42
C VAL A 176 -4.13 3.68 3.31
N PHE A 177 -2.92 3.84 2.75
CA PHE A 177 -1.69 3.82 3.54
C PHE A 177 -1.69 4.89 4.63
N TYR A 178 -2.08 6.13 4.30
CA TYR A 178 -2.21 7.22 5.27
C TYR A 178 -3.17 6.81 6.40
N SER A 179 -4.33 6.28 6.05
CA SER A 179 -5.35 5.87 7.02
C SER A 179 -4.85 4.78 7.98
N VAL A 180 -4.12 3.78 7.46
CA VAL A 180 -3.53 2.71 8.28
C VAL A 180 -2.42 3.25 9.18
N MET A 181 -1.49 4.01 8.63
CA MET A 181 -0.30 4.46 9.36
C MET A 181 -0.60 5.43 10.49
N PHE A 182 -1.58 6.32 10.29
CA PHE A 182 -1.90 7.39 11.23
C PHE A 182 -3.24 7.20 11.95
N ASN A 183 -3.92 6.07 11.69
CA ASN A 183 -5.23 5.72 12.25
C ASN A 183 -6.22 6.90 12.25
N THR A 184 -6.33 7.57 11.10
CA THR A 184 -7.18 8.75 10.92
C THR A 184 -7.71 8.83 9.50
N SER A 185 -8.81 9.56 9.33
CA SER A 185 -9.33 9.83 7.99
C SER A 185 -8.37 10.73 7.19
N PRO A 186 -8.16 10.46 5.89
CA PRO A 186 -7.46 11.36 4.97
C PRO A 186 -8.43 12.40 4.36
N GLU A 187 -9.67 12.48 4.83
CA GLU A 187 -10.64 13.46 4.36
C GLU A 187 -10.14 14.90 4.56
N GLY A 188 -10.21 15.70 3.50
CA GLY A 188 -9.77 17.09 3.53
C GLY A 188 -8.31 17.29 3.14
N LEU A 189 -7.50 16.23 3.06
CA LEU A 189 -6.15 16.30 2.50
C LEU A 189 -6.20 16.68 1.00
N THR A 190 -5.04 17.10 0.48
CA THR A 190 -4.93 17.47 -0.94
C THR A 190 -5.37 16.34 -1.88
N GLY A 191 -6.15 16.68 -2.90
CA GLY A 191 -6.51 15.81 -4.03
C GLY A 191 -5.52 15.87 -5.20
N SER A 192 -4.41 16.60 -5.01
CA SER A 192 -3.47 16.94 -6.08
C SER A 192 -2.06 16.54 -5.68
N PHE A 193 -1.33 15.94 -6.63
CA PHE A 193 0.06 15.55 -6.48
C PHE A 193 0.89 16.09 -7.65
N HIS A 194 1.93 16.84 -7.30
CA HIS A 194 2.84 17.48 -8.23
C HIS A 194 4.24 16.94 -7.99
N TYR A 195 4.97 16.62 -9.06
CA TYR A 195 6.36 16.19 -8.95
C TYR A 195 7.18 16.76 -10.10
N LYS A 196 8.31 17.40 -9.76
CA LYS A 196 9.23 18.04 -10.71
C LYS A 196 8.50 18.96 -11.72
N GLY A 197 7.60 19.81 -11.22
CA GLY A 197 6.83 20.76 -12.03
C GLY A 197 5.68 20.16 -12.84
N LYS A 198 5.47 18.84 -12.81
CA LYS A 198 4.38 18.16 -13.50
C LYS A 198 3.24 17.82 -12.53
N VAL A 199 2.01 18.10 -12.95
CA VAL A 199 0.79 17.59 -12.31
C VAL A 199 0.64 16.12 -12.68
N TRP A 200 0.68 15.24 -11.69
CA TRP A 200 0.47 13.80 -11.88
C TRP A 200 -0.95 13.37 -11.53
N VAL A 201 -1.50 13.96 -10.47
CA VAL A 201 -2.88 13.78 -10.04
C VAL A 201 -3.43 15.17 -9.74
N ASN A 202 -4.64 15.46 -10.21
CA ASN A 202 -5.40 16.64 -9.81
C ASN A 202 -6.88 16.29 -9.86
N LEU A 203 -7.40 15.80 -8.75
CA LEU A 203 -8.78 15.35 -8.66
C LEU A 203 -9.70 16.52 -8.31
N GLU A 204 -10.88 16.52 -8.92
CA GLU A 204 -11.98 17.37 -8.46
C GLU A 204 -12.27 17.08 -6.96
N LYS A 205 -12.60 18.13 -6.20
CA LYS A 205 -12.78 18.03 -4.74
C LYS A 205 -13.79 16.95 -4.33
N GLY A 206 -14.90 16.80 -5.06
CA GLY A 206 -15.89 15.76 -4.81
C GLY A 206 -15.31 14.35 -4.96
N ARG A 207 -14.53 14.13 -6.04
CA ARG A 207 -13.87 12.85 -6.30
C ARG A 207 -12.79 12.53 -5.28
N ALA A 208 -11.95 13.50 -4.93
CA ALA A 208 -10.94 13.33 -3.88
C ALA A 208 -11.59 12.94 -2.54
N SER A 209 -12.65 13.66 -2.14
CA SER A 209 -13.37 13.40 -0.90
C SER A 209 -13.98 11.99 -0.86
N LEU A 210 -14.56 11.52 -1.98
CA LEU A 210 -15.10 10.16 -2.06
C LEU A 210 -14.00 9.09 -1.86
N LEU A 211 -12.86 9.24 -2.54
CA LEU A 211 -11.73 8.31 -2.40
C LEU A 211 -11.18 8.29 -0.97
N GLN A 212 -11.05 9.47 -0.35
CA GLN A 212 -10.60 9.61 1.04
C GLN A 212 -11.56 8.92 2.03
N LYS A 213 -12.87 9.14 1.87
CA LYS A 213 -13.92 8.47 2.66
C LYS A 213 -13.88 6.97 2.53
N VAL A 214 -13.71 6.46 1.31
CA VAL A 214 -13.62 5.02 1.07
C VAL A 214 -12.37 4.42 1.67
N ALA A 215 -11.22 5.10 1.57
CA ALA A 215 -9.99 4.68 2.24
C ALA A 215 -10.20 4.55 3.75
N TRP A 216 -10.73 5.60 4.40
CA TRP A 216 -10.99 5.60 5.84
C TRP A 216 -11.98 4.53 6.26
N LYS A 217 -13.12 4.42 5.55
CA LYS A 217 -14.15 3.42 5.84
C LYS A 217 -13.60 2.00 5.72
N THR A 218 -12.77 1.74 4.71
CA THR A 218 -12.15 0.41 4.51
C THR A 218 -11.27 0.03 5.69
N VAL A 219 -10.40 0.95 6.13
CA VAL A 219 -9.47 0.72 7.24
C VAL A 219 -10.19 0.57 8.58
N SER A 220 -11.08 1.50 8.92
CA SER A 220 -11.84 1.47 10.16
C SER A 220 -12.75 0.23 10.30
N THR A 221 -13.33 -0.24 9.18
CA THR A 221 -14.12 -1.48 9.17
C THR A 221 -13.24 -2.70 9.46
N LEU A 222 -12.03 -2.76 8.90
CA LEU A 222 -11.11 -3.87 9.14
C LEU A 222 -10.59 -3.92 10.58
N HIS A 223 -10.22 -2.77 11.16
CA HIS A 223 -9.83 -2.70 12.58
C HIS A 223 -10.97 -3.21 13.48
N THR A 224 -12.21 -2.79 13.20
CA THR A 224 -13.39 -3.19 13.97
C THR A 224 -13.69 -4.68 13.87
N LEU A 225 -13.63 -5.25 12.65
CA LEU A 225 -14.05 -6.64 12.41
C LEU A 225 -12.99 -7.69 12.75
N TYR A 226 -11.70 -7.35 12.63
CA TYR A 226 -10.63 -8.35 12.69
C TYR A 226 -9.61 -8.10 13.80
N GLY A 227 -9.73 -7.01 14.57
CA GLY A 227 -8.79 -6.69 15.65
C GLY A 227 -7.33 -6.64 15.18
N LEU A 228 -7.12 -6.41 13.88
CA LEU A 228 -5.80 -6.27 13.31
C LEU A 228 -5.19 -4.95 13.81
N PRO A 229 -3.94 -4.98 14.27
CA PRO A 229 -3.27 -3.82 14.86
C PRO A 229 -3.09 -2.66 13.87
#